data_AF-A0AAW8BF77-F1
#
_entry.id   AF-A0AAW8BF77-F1
#
_cell.length_a   1.000
_cell.length_b   1.000
_cell.length_c   1.000
_cell.angle_alpha   90.00
_cell.angle_beta   90.00
_cell.angle_gamma   90.00
#
_symmetry.space_group_name_H-M   'P 1'
#
loop_
_entity.id
_entity.type
_entity.pdbx_description
1 polymer ?
#
loop_
_entity_poly.entity_id
_entity_poly.type
_entity_poly.pdbx_seq_one_letter_code
_entity_poly.pdbx_strand_id
1 'polypeptide(L)'
;MVGECVLLPEFEVLSALDFETEIPCICRKFCSEADHAADWWITLSCGCRYPFCSKALRMSRLRLKIRPLTCRLCSSHDIVISKVKRT
;
A
#
# COMPACT_ATOMS: atom_id res chain seq x y z
N MET A 1 47.49 -2.48 -22.36
CA MET A 1 47.09 -1.94 -21.05
C MET A 1 45.68 -2.43 -20.83
N VAL A 2 45.55 -3.41 -19.93
CA VAL A 2 44.32 -4.17 -19.69
C VAL A 2 43.33 -3.24 -19.02
N GLY A 3 42.23 -2.93 -19.71
CA GLY A 3 41.10 -2.23 -19.09
C GLY A 3 40.42 -3.18 -18.13
N GLU A 4 40.64 -2.98 -16.83
CA GLU A 4 39.89 -3.65 -15.77
C GLU A 4 38.44 -3.14 -15.83
N CYS A 5 37.59 -3.88 -16.54
CA CYS A 5 36.15 -3.83 -16.32
C CYS A 5 35.89 -4.45 -14.95
N VAL A 6 35.87 -3.60 -13.91
CA VAL A 6 35.42 -3.97 -12.58
C VAL A 6 33.94 -4.33 -12.68
N LEU A 7 33.66 -5.63 -12.83
CA LEU A 7 32.33 -6.20 -12.64
C LEU A 7 32.04 -6.07 -11.14
N LEU A 8 31.44 -4.95 -10.74
CA LEU A 8 30.79 -4.87 -9.42
C LEU A 8 29.78 -6.03 -9.36
N PRO A 9 29.76 -6.81 -8.27
CA PRO A 9 28.79 -7.88 -8.11
C PRO A 9 27.39 -7.27 -8.30
N GLU A 10 26.59 -7.82 -9.20
CA GLU A 10 25.24 -7.34 -9.55
C GLU A 10 24.37 -7.06 -8.30
N PHE A 11 24.70 -7.74 -7.19
CA PHE A 11 24.10 -7.63 -5.88
C PHE A 11 24.30 -6.27 -5.18
N GLU A 12 25.46 -5.62 -5.32
CA GLU A 12 25.74 -4.33 -4.67
C GLU A 12 25.01 -3.16 -5.34
N VAL A 13 24.68 -3.30 -6.64
CA VAL A 13 24.02 -2.26 -7.43
C VAL A 13 22.55 -2.09 -7.03
N LEU A 14 21.88 -3.15 -6.58
CA LEU A 14 20.46 -3.09 -6.19
C LEU A 14 20.24 -2.41 -4.84
N SER A 15 21.15 -2.60 -3.88
CA SER A 15 21.08 -1.95 -2.56
C SER A 15 21.44 -0.47 -2.59
N ALA A 16 22.12 -0.01 -3.64
CA ALA A 16 22.45 1.40 -3.88
C ALA A 16 21.28 2.19 -4.53
N LEU A 17 20.20 1.51 -4.91
CA LEU A 17 19.00 2.16 -5.43
C LEU A 17 18.12 2.58 -4.25
N ASP A 18 18.34 3.80 -3.74
CA ASP A 18 17.42 4.46 -2.82
C ASP A 18 16.13 4.84 -3.56
N PHE A 19 15.21 3.88 -3.63
CA PHE A 19 13.87 4.12 -4.14
C PHE A 19 13.01 4.74 -3.04
N GLU A 20 12.97 6.08 -2.98
CA GLU A 20 11.90 6.81 -2.29
C GLU A 20 10.59 6.66 -3.08
N THR A 21 10.02 5.46 -3.09
CA THR A 21 8.70 5.24 -3.69
C THR A 21 7.63 5.54 -2.66
N GLU A 22 7.10 6.76 -2.68
CA GLU A 22 5.87 7.07 -1.98
C GLU A 22 4.73 6.19 -2.52
N ILE A 23 4.12 5.42 -1.63
CA ILE A 23 3.07 4.48 -2.01
C ILE A 23 1.74 5.24 -2.07
N PRO A 24 1.08 5.36 -3.23
CA PRO A 24 -0.13 6.15 -3.36
C PRO A 24 -1.30 5.50 -2.63
N CYS A 25 -2.13 6.33 -2.01
CA CYS A 25 -3.36 5.91 -1.38
C CYS A 25 -4.41 5.46 -2.42
N ILE A 26 -5.01 4.27 -2.22
CA ILE A 26 -5.98 3.72 -3.19
C ILE A 26 -7.44 4.19 -2.96
N CYS A 27 -7.63 5.33 -2.30
CA CYS A 27 -8.96 5.76 -1.87
C CYS A 27 -9.91 6.24 -2.99
N ARG A 28 -9.55 6.14 -4.28
CA ARG A 28 -10.39 6.33 -5.49
C ARG A 28 -11.69 7.14 -5.24
N LYS A 29 -11.56 8.46 -5.04
CA LYS A 29 -12.62 9.47 -4.80
C LYS A 29 -13.12 9.70 -3.36
N PHE A 30 -12.67 8.95 -2.36
CA PHE A 30 -12.97 9.26 -0.94
C PHE A 30 -12.08 10.37 -0.37
N CYS A 31 -10.97 10.65 -1.05
CA CYS A 31 -10.05 11.73 -0.74
C CYS A 31 -10.21 12.86 -1.75
N SER A 32 -9.96 14.09 -1.31
CA SER A 32 -10.16 15.32 -2.09
C SER A 32 -9.13 15.49 -3.21
N GLU A 33 -7.94 14.91 -3.05
CA GLU A 33 -6.83 15.02 -4.01
C GLU A 33 -6.63 13.70 -4.76
N ALA A 34 -6.29 13.83 -6.05
CA ALA A 34 -6.21 12.72 -6.99
C ALA A 34 -5.08 11.75 -6.65
N ASP A 35 -3.93 12.25 -6.19
CA ASP A 35 -2.75 11.44 -5.86
C ASP A 35 -2.06 11.99 -4.61
N HIS A 36 -2.05 11.20 -3.54
CA HIS A 36 -1.34 11.49 -2.29
C HIS A 36 -0.83 10.19 -1.66
N ALA A 37 0.21 10.29 -0.85
CA ALA A 37 0.84 9.16 -0.18
C ALA A 37 -0.10 8.48 0.84
N ALA A 38 0.13 7.19 1.05
CA ALA A 38 -0.52 6.41 2.09
C ALA A 38 0.23 6.53 3.43
N ASP A 39 -0.49 6.88 4.49
CA ASP A 39 0.01 6.89 5.86
C ASP A 39 -0.14 5.52 6.56
N TRP A 40 -0.95 4.62 5.98
CA TRP A 40 -1.37 3.38 6.61
C TRP A 40 -1.40 2.21 5.64
N TRP A 41 -0.94 1.06 6.11
CA TRP A 41 -1.21 -0.26 5.56
C TRP A 41 -2.31 -0.94 6.36
N ILE A 42 -3.44 -1.20 5.71
CA ILE A 42 -4.50 -2.03 6.31
C ILE A 42 -4.42 -3.46 5.77
N THR A 43 -4.69 -4.43 6.62
CA THR A 43 -4.93 -5.82 6.23
C THR A 43 -6.40 -6.15 6.51
N LEU A 44 -7.05 -6.79 5.55
CA LEU A 44 -8.42 -7.25 5.68
C LEU A 44 -8.47 -8.70 6.19
N SER A 45 -9.64 -9.16 6.64
CA SER A 45 -9.85 -10.55 7.08
C SER A 45 -9.57 -11.57 5.97
N CYS A 46 -9.71 -11.20 4.70
CA CYS A 46 -9.32 -12.03 3.56
C CYS A 46 -7.80 -12.06 3.27
N GLY A 47 -6.98 -11.36 4.06
CA GLY A 47 -5.53 -11.28 3.90
C GLY A 47 -5.03 -10.19 2.94
N CYS A 48 -5.91 -9.61 2.12
CA CYS A 48 -5.55 -8.52 1.22
C CYS A 48 -5.08 -7.27 1.96
N ARG A 49 -4.09 -6.58 1.37
CA ARG A 49 -3.49 -5.36 1.93
C ARG A 49 -3.83 -4.14 1.08
N TYR A 50 -4.17 -3.02 1.73
CA TYR A 50 -4.49 -1.77 1.05
C TYR A 50 -3.70 -0.60 1.65
N PRO A 51 -3.07 0.24 0.80
CA PRO A 51 -2.43 1.48 1.23
C PRO A 51 -3.48 2.60 1.32
N PHE A 52 -3.69 3.16 2.51
CA PHE A 52 -4.68 4.20 2.80
C PHE A 52 -4.03 5.42 3.47
N CYS A 53 -4.56 6.60 3.16
CA CYS A 53 -4.37 7.79 3.98
C CYS A 53 -5.31 7.77 5.20
N SER A 54 -5.06 8.68 6.13
CA SER A 54 -5.83 8.80 7.37
C SER A 54 -7.33 9.00 7.14
N LYS A 55 -7.72 9.76 6.10
CA LYS A 55 -9.14 9.97 5.72
C LYS A 55 -9.78 8.68 5.19
N ALA A 56 -9.07 7.95 4.33
CA ALA A 56 -9.56 6.69 3.75
C ALA A 56 -9.73 5.59 4.81
N LEU A 57 -8.81 5.52 5.76
CA LEU A 57 -8.91 4.61 6.92
C LEU A 57 -10.17 4.92 7.75
N ARG A 58 -10.41 6.19 8.08
CA ARG A 58 -11.61 6.62 8.82
C ARG A 58 -12.89 6.26 8.08
N MET A 59 -12.97 6.56 6.78
CA MET A 59 -14.14 6.25 5.95
C MET A 59 -14.40 4.74 5.86
N SER A 60 -13.33 3.94 5.73
CA SER A 60 -13.46 2.48 5.63
C SER A 60 -13.96 1.87 6.93
N ARG A 61 -13.45 2.32 8.09
CA ARG A 61 -13.96 1.92 9.41
C ARG A 61 -15.44 2.27 9.59
N LEU A 62 -15.86 3.45 9.15
CA LEU A 62 -17.27 3.86 9.22
C LEU A 62 -18.16 3.00 8.33
N ARG A 63 -17.76 2.77 7.07
CA ARG A 63 -18.55 1.99 6.11
C ARG A 63 -18.73 0.54 6.57
N LEU A 64 -17.71 -0.07 7.16
CA LEU A 64 -17.78 -1.43 7.70
C LEU A 64 -18.75 -1.58 8.86
N LYS A 65 -19.06 -0.50 9.60
CA LYS A 65 -20.10 -0.52 10.63
C LYS A 65 -21.51 -0.43 10.07
N ILE A 66 -21.67 0.09 8.85
CA ILE A 66 -22.97 0.33 8.22
C ILE A 66 -23.38 -0.88 7.38
N ARG A 67 -22.44 -1.42 6.60
CA ARG A 67 -22.69 -2.57 5.73
C ARG A 67 -21.44 -3.40 5.49
N PRO A 68 -21.59 -4.71 5.26
CA PRO A 68 -20.50 -5.52 4.76
C PRO A 68 -19.98 -4.97 3.43
N LEU A 69 -18.67 -5.00 3.26
CA LEU A 69 -17.99 -4.60 2.03
C LEU A 69 -17.45 -5.86 1.34
N THR A 70 -17.29 -5.76 0.02
CA THR A 70 -16.60 -6.77 -0.78
C THR A 70 -15.16 -6.31 -1.01
N CYS A 71 -14.19 -7.21 -0.79
CA CYS A 71 -12.80 -6.97 -1.14
C CYS A 71 -12.67 -6.76 -2.65
N ARG A 72 -12.02 -5.67 -3.07
CA ARG A 72 -11.83 -5.38 -4.50
C ARG A 72 -10.70 -6.20 -5.14
N LEU A 73 -9.82 -6.79 -4.35
CA LEU A 73 -8.67 -7.55 -4.85
C LEU A 73 -9.01 -9.05 -5.03
N CYS A 74 -9.79 -9.63 -4.12
CA CYS A 74 -10.11 -11.07 -4.15
C CYS A 74 -11.61 -11.38 -4.15
N SER A 75 -12.47 -10.37 -4.24
CA SER A 75 -13.94 -10.52 -4.26
C SER A 75 -14.57 -11.18 -3.04
N SER A 76 -13.82 -11.41 -1.96
CA SER A 76 -14.35 -11.92 -0.70
C SER A 76 -15.37 -10.94 -0.09
N HIS A 77 -16.50 -11.48 0.38
CA HIS A 77 -17.57 -10.72 1.02
C HIS A 77 -17.37 -10.62 2.53
N ASP A 78 -18.18 -9.77 3.18
CA ASP A 78 -18.21 -9.60 4.64
C ASP A 78 -16.84 -9.35 5.28
N ILE A 79 -15.96 -8.66 4.54
CA ILE A 79 -14.61 -8.36 5.01
C ILE A 79 -14.62 -7.36 6.16
N VAL A 80 -13.69 -7.55 7.10
CA VAL A 80 -13.39 -6.59 8.17
C VAL A 80 -11.92 -6.17 8.10
N ILE A 81 -11.56 -5.07 8.76
CA ILE A 81 -10.16 -4.69 8.94
C ILE A 81 -9.59 -5.53 10.10
N SER A 82 -8.57 -6.33 9.81
CA SER A 82 -7.90 -7.19 10.80
C SER A 82 -6.67 -6.51 11.42
N LYS A 83 -5.90 -5.76 10.63
CA LYS A 83 -4.69 -5.08 11.09
C LYS A 83 -4.54 -3.71 10.44
N VAL A 84 -3.98 -2.76 11.19
CA VAL A 84 -3.60 -1.44 10.71
C VAL A 84 -2.17 -1.17 11.16
N LYS A 85 -1.28 -0.83 10.23
CA LYS A 85 0.12 -0.48 10.48
C LYS A 85 0.41 0.87 9.84
N ARG A 86 1.12 1.76 10.54
CA ARG A 86 1.63 3.01 9.96
C ARG A 86 2.78 2.70 8.99
N THR A 87 2.79 3.33 7.82
CA THR A 87 3.91 3.28 6.88
C THR A 87 5.17 3.87 7.50
#